data_AF-A0A358RP25-F1
#
_entry.id   AF-A0A358RP25-F1
#
_cell.length_a   1.000
_cell.length_b   1.000
_cell.length_c   1.000
_cell.angle_alpha   90.00
_cell.angle_beta   90.00
_cell.angle_gamma   90.00
#
_symmetry.space_group_name_H-M   'P 1'
#
loop_
_entity.id
_entity.type
_entity.pdbx_description
1 polymer ?
#
loop_
_entity_poly.entity_id
_entity_poly.type
_entity_poly.pdbx_seq_one_letter_code
_entity_poly.pdbx_strand_id
1 'polypeptide(L)'
;MIRIAVVGASGRMGQTIIEAISQNDKVSLGATLDKGDDLIAALDQFDVLIDFTRPEATLEYLAICQNSGKAMVIGTTGFSDDQLQEINNAAKNMAIVFA
;
A
#
# COMPACT_ATOMS: atom_id res chain seq x y z
N MET A 1 4.80 14.41 -10.16
CA MET A 1 5.18 12.99 -10.24
C MET A 1 4.63 12.32 -9.00
N ILE A 2 3.90 11.22 -9.13
CA ILE A 2 3.31 10.53 -7.97
C ILE A 2 4.39 9.61 -7.38
N ARG A 3 4.60 9.68 -6.06
CA ARG A 3 5.57 8.83 -5.36
C ARG A 3 4.85 7.63 -4.77
N ILE A 4 5.38 6.45 -5.02
CA ILE A 4 4.75 5.18 -4.64
C ILE A 4 5.63 4.48 -3.60
N ALA A 5 5.03 4.07 -2.49
CA ALA A 5 5.62 3.09 -1.61
C ALA A 5 5.08 1.69 -1.93
N VAL A 6 5.93 0.66 -1.83
CA VAL A 6 5.55 -0.74 -2.04
C VAL A 6 5.84 -1.51 -0.76
N VAL A 7 4.81 -2.13 -0.16
CA VAL A 7 4.97 -3.09 0.94
C VAL A 7 4.91 -4.52 0.43
N GLY A 8 5.72 -5.40 1.01
CA GLY A 8 6.00 -6.72 0.43
C GLY A 8 6.96 -6.64 -0.75
N ALA A 9 7.87 -5.65 -0.73
CA ALA A 9 8.79 -5.32 -1.80
C ALA A 9 9.69 -6.49 -2.21
N SER A 10 10.15 -7.29 -1.26
CA SER A 10 10.97 -8.49 -1.51
C SER A 10 10.18 -9.64 -2.16
N GLY A 11 8.85 -9.61 -2.08
CA GLY A 11 7.97 -10.63 -2.63
C GLY A 11 7.91 -10.61 -4.16
N ARG A 12 7.36 -11.70 -4.74
CA ARG A 12 7.23 -11.84 -6.20
C ARG A 12 6.47 -10.67 -6.84
N MET A 13 5.31 -10.31 -6.28
CA MET A 13 4.51 -9.18 -6.80
C MET A 13 5.19 -7.84 -6.53
N GLY A 14 5.78 -7.65 -5.34
CA GLY A 14 6.50 -6.41 -5.00
C GLY A 14 7.62 -6.08 -5.99
N GLN A 15 8.43 -7.07 -6.36
CA GLN A 15 9.49 -6.89 -7.37
C GLN A 15 8.94 -6.49 -8.73
N THR A 16 7.88 -7.15 -9.21
CA THR A 16 7.23 -6.78 -10.48
C THR A 16 6.68 -5.36 -10.47
N ILE A 17 6.12 -4.92 -9.34
CA ILE A 17 5.60 -3.55 -9.20
C ILE A 17 6.73 -2.52 -9.21
N ILE A 18 7.83 -2.79 -8.51
CA ILE A 18 9.03 -1.93 -8.49
C ILE A 18 9.60 -1.79 -9.91
N GLU A 19 9.68 -2.90 -10.66
CA GLU A 19 10.11 -2.88 -12.06
C GLU A 19 9.16 -2.03 -12.92
N ALA A 20 7.83 -2.23 -12.79
CA ALA A 20 6.84 -1.45 -13.54
C ALA A 20 6.90 0.06 -13.21
N ILE A 21 7.17 0.43 -11.95
CA ILE A 21 7.36 1.82 -11.54
C ILE A 21 8.59 2.42 -12.23
N SER A 22 9.70 1.67 -12.31
CA SER A 22 10.93 2.15 -12.95
C SER A 22 10.80 2.41 -14.45
N GLN A 23 9.79 1.82 -15.09
CA GLN A 23 9.53 1.95 -16.53
C GLN A 23 8.46 3.03 -16.84
N ASN A 24 8.04 3.83 -15.86
CA ASN A 24 6.94 4.78 -16.04
C ASN A 24 7.30 6.19 -15.53
N ASP A 25 7.44 7.14 -16.47
CA ASP A 25 7.87 8.52 -16.18
C ASP A 25 6.87 9.37 -15.39
N LYS A 26 5.65 8.89 -15.14
CA LYS A 26 4.64 9.63 -14.36
C LYS A 26 4.69 9.34 -12.86
N VAL A 27 5.34 8.24 -12.49
CA VAL A 27 5.44 7.73 -11.13
C VAL A 27 6.91 7.53 -10.73
N SER A 28 7.18 7.49 -9.45
CA SER A 28 8.53 7.26 -8.92
C SER A 28 8.44 6.38 -7.67
N LEU A 29 9.49 5.58 -7.44
CA LEU A 29 9.60 4.78 -6.23
C LEU A 29 10.02 5.68 -5.06
N GLY A 30 9.15 5.81 -4.07
CA GLY A 30 9.40 6.59 -2.86
C GLY A 30 10.02 5.75 -1.75
N ALA A 31 9.45 4.57 -1.47
CA ALA A 31 9.94 3.66 -0.44
C ALA A 31 9.63 2.19 -0.80
N THR A 32 10.44 1.29 -0.28
CA THR A 32 10.22 -0.16 -0.32
C THR A 32 10.24 -0.68 1.10
N LEU A 33 9.23 -1.45 1.48
CA LEU A 33 9.09 -1.99 2.83
C LEU A 33 8.76 -3.47 2.79
N ASP A 34 9.24 -4.19 3.79
CA ASP A 34 8.96 -5.59 4.06
C ASP A 34 8.62 -5.79 5.54
N LYS A 35 8.51 -7.07 5.94
CA LYS A 35 8.16 -7.43 7.32
C LYS A 35 9.20 -6.87 8.30
N GLY A 36 8.74 -6.05 9.25
CA GLY A 36 9.55 -5.48 10.32
C GLY A 36 10.00 -4.05 10.05
N ASP A 37 9.77 -3.52 8.85
CA ASP A 37 10.01 -2.11 8.55
C ASP A 37 8.90 -1.21 9.10
N ASP A 38 9.26 0.04 9.37
CA ASP A 38 8.34 1.05 9.88
C ASP A 38 7.80 1.93 8.76
N LEU A 39 6.51 1.75 8.42
CA LEU A 39 5.83 2.58 7.42
C LEU A 39 5.74 4.06 7.85
N ILE A 40 5.67 4.34 9.15
CA ILE A 40 5.53 5.71 9.67
C ILE A 40 6.77 6.53 9.30
N ALA A 41 7.96 5.94 9.41
CA ALA A 41 9.23 6.57 9.01
C ALA A 41 9.31 6.90 7.51
N ALA A 42 8.46 6.28 6.68
CA ALA A 42 8.42 6.49 5.24
C ALA A 42 7.30 7.45 4.78
N LEU A 43 6.43 7.95 5.66
CA LEU A 43 5.23 8.71 5.28
C LEU A 43 5.53 9.93 4.40
N ASP A 44 6.64 10.63 4.60
CA ASP A 44 6.99 11.81 3.80
C ASP A 44 7.54 11.46 2.41
N GLN A 45 7.79 10.18 2.14
CA GLN A 45 8.48 9.71 0.93
C GLN A 45 7.51 9.27 -0.18
N PHE A 46 6.22 9.09 0.12
CA PHE A 46 5.23 8.61 -0.85
C PHE A 46 3.87 9.33 -0.75
N ASP A 47 3.08 9.22 -1.81
CA ASP A 47 1.71 9.73 -1.91
C ASP A 47 0.69 8.57 -1.93
N VAL A 48 1.08 7.42 -2.50
CA VAL A 48 0.26 6.21 -2.60
C VAL A 48 1.04 5.00 -2.08
N LEU A 49 0.39 4.15 -1.29
CA LEU A 49 0.92 2.84 -0.87
C LEU A 49 0.32 1.73 -1.76
N ILE A 50 1.16 0.87 -2.33
CA ILE A 50 0.73 -0.35 -3.02
C ILE A 50 1.05 -1.56 -2.12
N ASP A 51 0.05 -2.38 -1.85
CA ASP A 51 0.11 -3.46 -0.87
C ASP A 51 -0.21 -4.83 -1.47
N PHE A 52 0.79 -5.71 -1.44
CA PHE A 52 0.70 -7.13 -1.78
C PHE A 52 1.34 -7.97 -0.66
N THR A 53 0.70 -8.00 0.50
CA THR A 53 1.22 -8.68 1.70
C THR A 53 0.24 -9.74 2.23
N ARG A 54 -0.28 -9.55 3.45
CA ARG A 54 -1.20 -10.45 4.16
C ARG A 54 -2.32 -9.63 4.79
N PRO A 55 -3.52 -10.20 4.95
CA PRO A 55 -4.67 -9.46 5.45
C PRO A 55 -4.41 -8.67 6.73
N GLU A 56 -3.67 -9.25 7.68
CA GLU A 56 -3.39 -8.61 8.97
C GLU A 56 -2.52 -7.36 8.81
N ALA A 57 -1.46 -7.46 8.00
CA ALA A 57 -0.58 -6.32 7.72
C ALA A 57 -1.30 -5.23 6.91
N THR A 58 -2.14 -5.61 5.95
CA THR A 58 -2.93 -4.64 5.18
C THR A 58 -3.81 -3.76 6.07
N LEU A 59 -4.44 -4.32 7.11
CA LEU A 59 -5.30 -3.55 8.01
C LEU A 59 -4.49 -2.60 8.90
N GLU A 60 -3.29 -2.99 9.32
CA GLU A 60 -2.36 -2.10 10.03
C GLU A 60 -1.96 -0.92 9.13
N TYR A 61 -1.57 -1.20 7.88
CA TYR A 61 -1.24 -0.16 6.90
C TYR A 61 -2.43 0.72 6.55
N LEU A 62 -3.63 0.16 6.46
CA LEU A 62 -4.88 0.88 6.22
C LEU A 62 -5.09 1.95 7.29
N ALA A 63 -4.94 1.60 8.56
CA ALA A 63 -5.07 2.54 9.66
C ALA A 63 -4.02 3.66 9.60
N ILE A 64 -2.76 3.33 9.27
CA ILE A 64 -1.69 4.32 9.13
C ILE A 64 -1.97 5.28 7.96
N CYS A 65 -2.30 4.74 6.79
CA CYS A 65 -2.59 5.51 5.59
C CYS A 65 -3.81 6.41 5.80
N GLN A 66 -4.87 5.91 6.43
CA GLN A 66 -6.07 6.69 6.73
C GLN A 66 -5.75 7.91 7.60
N ASN A 67 -4.95 7.74 8.65
CA ASN A 67 -4.56 8.83 9.56
C ASN A 67 -3.56 9.83 8.93
N SER A 68 -2.86 9.43 7.88
CA SER A 68 -1.82 10.25 7.22
C SER A 68 -2.24 10.79 5.84
N GLY A 69 -3.47 10.51 5.40
CA GLY A 69 -4.00 10.99 4.12
C GLY A 69 -3.33 10.36 2.89
N LYS A 70 -2.79 9.15 3.00
CA LYS A 70 -2.08 8.45 1.91
C LYS A 70 -2.99 7.50 1.15
N ALA A 71 -3.20 7.66 -0.14
CA ALA A 71 -4.04 6.73 -0.89
C ALA A 71 -3.47 5.30 -0.90
N MET A 72 -4.34 4.30 -1.12
CA MET A 72 -3.92 2.89 -1.15
C MET A 72 -4.37 2.15 -2.41
N VAL A 73 -3.53 1.22 -2.87
CA VAL A 73 -3.89 0.16 -3.80
C VAL A 73 -3.62 -1.18 -3.10
N ILE A 74 -4.66 -1.97 -2.90
CA ILE A 74 -4.61 -3.23 -2.16
C ILE A 74 -4.84 -4.37 -3.15
N GLY A 75 -3.82 -5.21 -3.33
CA GLY A 75 -3.90 -6.48 -4.07
C GLY A 75 -3.65 -7.72 -3.20
N THR A 76 -3.55 -7.53 -1.88
CA THR A 76 -3.62 -8.62 -0.90
C THR A 76 -4.94 -9.38 -1.07
N THR A 77 -4.94 -10.70 -0.88
CA THR A 77 -6.14 -11.55 -0.98
C THR A 77 -6.35 -12.34 0.32
N GLY A 78 -7.52 -12.97 0.47
CA GLY A 78 -7.83 -13.83 1.62
C GLY A 78 -8.43 -13.11 2.83
N PHE A 79 -9.05 -11.95 2.63
CA PHE A 79 -9.78 -11.22 3.67
C PHE A 79 -11.05 -11.95 4.09
N SER A 80 -11.40 -11.84 5.38
CA SER A 80 -12.74 -12.19 5.86
C SER A 80 -13.76 -11.07 5.57
N ASP A 81 -15.04 -11.36 5.74
CA ASP A 81 -16.12 -10.38 5.54
C ASP A 81 -15.96 -9.14 6.44
N ASP A 82 -15.58 -9.35 7.71
CA ASP A 82 -15.35 -8.25 8.66
C ASP A 82 -14.18 -7.36 8.21
N GLN A 83 -13.09 -7.97 7.74
CA GLN A 83 -11.93 -7.23 7.25
C GLN A 83 -12.25 -6.46 5.95
N LEU A 84 -13.04 -7.06 5.06
CA LEU A 84 -13.55 -6.36 3.88
C LEU A 84 -14.45 -5.18 4.28
N GLN A 85 -15.26 -5.32 5.34
CA GLN A 85 -16.08 -4.23 5.84
C GLN A 85 -15.22 -3.07 6.39
N GLU A 86 -14.10 -3.36 7.05
CA GLU A 86 -13.13 -2.35 7.48
C GLU A 86 -12.55 -1.57 6.30
N ILE A 87 -12.09 -2.26 5.26
CA ILE A 87 -11.58 -1.64 4.02
C ILE A 87 -12.65 -0.77 3.37
N ASN A 88 -13.88 -1.28 3.23
CA ASN A 88 -15.00 -0.54 2.66
C ASN A 88 -15.38 0.71 3.47
N ASN A 89 -15.26 0.65 4.81
CA ASN A 89 -15.49 1.81 5.65
C ASN A 89 -14.40 2.88 5.50
N ALA A 90 -13.13 2.45 5.42
CA ALA A 90 -12.02 3.36 5.17
C ALA A 90 -12.14 4.06 3.80
N ALA A 91 -12.58 3.32 2.77
CA ALA A 91 -12.80 3.83 1.42
C ALA A 91 -13.85 4.96 1.32
N LYS A 92 -14.70 5.15 2.34
CA LYS A 92 -15.63 6.28 2.41
C LYS A 92 -14.93 7.63 2.60
N ASN A 93 -13.73 7.61 3.20
CA ASN A 93 -13.01 8.80 3.63
C ASN A 93 -11.60 8.91 3.00
N MET A 94 -11.17 7.91 2.23
CA MET A 94 -9.88 7.94 1.54
C MET A 94 -9.94 7.19 0.20
N ALA A 95 -9.07 7.56 -0.74
CA ALA A 95 -8.96 6.87 -2.00
C ALA A 95 -8.32 5.47 -1.83
N ILE A 96 -9.09 4.44 -2.18
CA ILE A 96 -8.64 3.03 -2.17
C ILE A 96 -9.03 2.39 -3.49
N VAL A 97 -8.07 1.71 -4.12
CA VAL A 97 -8.34 0.70 -5.15
C VAL A 97 -8.12 -0.67 -4.52
N PHE A 98 -9.13 -1.53 -4.57
CA PHE A 98 -9.08 -2.89 -4.05
C PHE A 98 -9.48 -3.85 -5.17
N ALA A 99 -8.63 -4.83 -5.49
CA ALA A 99 -8.84 -5.78 -6.58
C ALA A 99 -8.13 -7.12 -6.34
#